data_AF-W0J317-F1
#
_entry.id   AF-W0J317-F1
#
_cell.length_a   1.000
_cell.length_b   1.000
_cell.length_c   1.000
_cell.angle_alpha   90.00
_cell.angle_beta   90.00
_cell.angle_gamma   90.00
#
_symmetry.space_group_name_H-M   'P 1'
#
loop_
_entity.id
_entity.type
_entity.pdbx_description
1 polymer ?
#
loop_
_entity_poly.entity_id
_entity_poly.type
_entity_poly.pdbx_seq_one_letter_code
_entity_poly.pdbx_strand_id
1 'polypeptide(L)'
;MRVELWHGVRGAAERKMMEQLEADVFLLPATDVVWAKARELARRSRAKGLTVPSTDLIIAACAWTHRVEMEHRDAHLAALRNLFD
;
A
#
# COMPACT_ATOMS: atom_id res chain seq x y z
N MET A 1 -4.88 -1.18 1.72
CA MET A 1 -5.49 -0.05 2.46
C MET A 1 -7.01 -0.11 2.57
N ARG A 2 -7.83 0.39 1.62
CA ARG A 2 -9.30 0.52 1.88
C ARG A 2 -9.96 -0.78 2.37
N VAL A 3 -9.71 -1.89 1.69
CA VAL A 3 -10.22 -3.21 2.09
C VAL A 3 -9.72 -3.64 3.48
N GLU A 4 -8.46 -3.37 3.82
CA GLU A 4 -7.88 -3.72 5.13
C GLU A 4 -8.48 -2.88 6.26
N LEU A 5 -8.69 -1.57 6.02
CA LEU A 5 -9.33 -0.68 6.99
C LEU A 5 -10.75 -1.14 7.30
N TRP A 6 -11.55 -1.41 6.26
CA TRP A 6 -12.92 -1.91 6.43
C TRP A 6 -13.00 -3.29 7.06
N HIS A 7 -12.04 -4.18 6.77
CA HIS A 7 -11.97 -5.50 7.41
C HIS A 7 -11.65 -5.40 8.92
N GLY A 8 -11.02 -4.31 9.36
CA GLY A 8 -10.74 -4.04 10.76
C GLY A 8 -11.93 -3.52 11.58
N VAL A 9 -12.97 -2.99 10.93
CA VAL A 9 -14.12 -2.35 11.60
C VAL A 9 -14.94 -3.36 12.39
N ARG A 10 -15.22 -3.06 13.66
CA ARG A 10 -15.93 -3.92 14.63
C ARG A 10 -17.28 -3.37 15.07
N GLY A 11 -17.66 -2.15 14.70
CA GLY A 11 -18.93 -1.55 15.14
C GLY A 11 -19.35 -0.27 14.42
N ALA A 12 -20.53 0.23 14.79
CA ALA A 12 -21.15 1.38 14.15
C ALA A 12 -20.35 2.69 14.29
N ALA A 13 -19.67 2.91 15.42
CA ALA A 13 -18.85 4.10 15.64
C ALA A 13 -17.61 4.10 14.71
N GLU A 14 -16.89 2.98 14.65
CA GLU A 14 -15.73 2.82 13.75
C GLU A 14 -16.12 2.91 12.28
N ARG A 15 -17.28 2.35 11.92
CA ARG A 15 -17.84 2.48 10.57
C ARG A 15 -18.05 3.96 10.19
N LYS A 16 -18.70 4.74 11.06
CA LYS A 16 -18.91 6.18 10.81
C LYS A 16 -17.59 6.92 10.64
N MET A 17 -16.58 6.59 11.47
CA MET A 17 -15.24 7.15 11.33
C MET A 17 -14.59 6.79 9.99
N MET A 18 -14.73 5.56 9.50
CA MET A 18 -14.20 5.15 8.19
C MET A 18 -14.90 5.84 7.03
N GLU A 19 -16.23 5.98 7.07
CA GLU A 19 -16.99 6.71 6.05
C GLU A 19 -16.55 8.17 5.97
N GLN A 20 -16.25 8.79 7.12
CA GLN A 20 -15.73 10.15 7.18
C GLN A 20 -14.31 10.26 6.63
N LEU A 21 -13.42 9.33 7.02
CA LEU A 21 -12.07 9.28 6.48
C LEU A 21 -12.07 9.17 4.96
N GLU A 22 -12.93 8.32 4.38
CA GLU A 22 -13.03 8.17 2.92
C GLU A 22 -13.51 9.43 2.19
N ALA A 23 -14.33 10.26 2.84
CA ALA A 23 -14.75 11.54 2.29
C ALA A 23 -13.61 12.58 2.28
N ASP A 24 -12.68 12.47 3.23
CA ASP A 24 -11.64 13.48 3.47
C ASP A 24 -10.30 13.15 2.80
N VAL A 25 -10.08 11.91 2.35
CA VAL A 25 -8.82 11.49 1.71
C VAL A 25 -8.90 11.42 0.19
N PHE A 26 -7.79 11.76 -0.47
CA PHE A 26 -7.63 11.50 -1.89
C PHE A 26 -7.24 10.04 -2.14
N LEU A 27 -8.04 9.33 -2.93
CA LEU A 27 -7.77 7.93 -3.28
C LEU A 27 -6.92 7.83 -4.53
N LEU A 28 -5.69 7.34 -4.36
CA LEU A 28 -4.80 7.03 -5.49
C LEU A 28 -5.25 5.74 -6.19
N PRO A 29 -5.43 5.75 -7.52
CA PRO A 29 -5.86 4.58 -8.25
C PRO A 29 -4.74 3.55 -8.36
N ALA A 30 -5.08 2.27 -8.12
CA ALA A 30 -4.23 1.12 -8.43
C ALA A 30 -4.39 0.75 -9.92
N THR A 31 -3.81 1.55 -10.80
CA THR A 31 -3.83 1.34 -12.26
C THR A 31 -2.98 0.13 -12.67
N ASP A 32 -3.08 -0.31 -13.93
CA ASP A 32 -2.24 -1.40 -14.47
C ASP A 32 -0.74 -1.13 -14.29
N VAL A 33 -0.33 0.15 -14.33
CA VAL A 33 1.06 0.55 -14.06
C VAL A 33 1.47 0.23 -12.62
N VAL A 34 0.58 0.48 -11.65
CA VAL A 34 0.80 0.12 -10.24
C VAL A 34 0.97 -1.39 -10.09
N TRP A 35 0.13 -2.19 -10.76
CA TRP A 35 0.22 -3.64 -10.72
C TRP A 35 1.52 -4.17 -11.36
N ALA A 36 1.94 -3.60 -12.48
CA ALA A 36 3.22 -3.92 -13.11
C ALA A 36 4.40 -3.59 -12.19
N LYS A 37 4.37 -2.42 -11.53
CA LYS A 37 5.38 -2.04 -10.53
C LYS A 37 5.37 -2.95 -9.30
N ALA A 38 4.21 -3.39 -8.83
CA ALA A 38 4.11 -4.32 -7.69
C ALA A 38 4.76 -5.66 -8.01
N ARG A 39 4.54 -6.19 -9.22
CA ARG A 39 5.23 -7.39 -9.71
C ARG A 39 6.75 -7.18 -9.77
N GLU A 40 7.19 -6.02 -10.23
CA GLU A 40 8.61 -5.68 -10.29
C GLU A 40 9.24 -5.61 -8.89
N LEU A 41 8.57 -4.95 -7.94
CA LEU A 41 8.99 -4.96 -6.53
C LEU A 41 9.07 -6.39 -5.99
N ALA A 42 8.09 -7.24 -6.28
CA ALA A 42 8.10 -8.63 -5.83
C ALA A 42 9.32 -9.40 -6.36
N ARG A 43 9.72 -9.15 -7.62
CA ARG A 43 10.90 -9.73 -8.23
C ARG A 43 12.18 -9.22 -7.55
N ARG A 44 12.28 -7.89 -7.34
CA ARG A 44 13.44 -7.25 -6.68
C ARG A 44 13.59 -7.70 -5.22
N SER A 45 12.48 -7.81 -4.47
CA SER A 45 12.49 -8.31 -3.10
C SER A 45 13.01 -9.74 -3.02
N ARG A 46 12.52 -10.65 -3.88
CA ARG A 46 12.99 -12.05 -3.92
C ARG A 46 14.46 -12.16 -4.28
N ALA A 47 14.94 -11.35 -5.21
CA ALA A 47 16.36 -11.31 -5.57
C ALA A 47 17.26 -10.89 -4.38
N LYS A 48 16.70 -10.20 -3.37
CA LYS A 48 17.36 -9.84 -2.11
C LYS A 48 17.00 -10.75 -0.93
N GLY A 49 16.33 -11.88 -1.16
CA GLY A 49 15.91 -12.81 -0.10
C GLY A 49 14.76 -12.29 0.78
N LEU A 50 14.07 -11.22 0.37
CA LEU A 50 12.94 -10.64 1.10
C LEU A 50 11.62 -11.25 0.58
N THR A 51 10.84 -11.84 1.48
CA THR A 51 9.45 -12.22 1.22
C THR A 51 8.54 -11.15 1.81
N VAL A 52 7.77 -10.48 0.97
CA VAL A 52 6.93 -9.34 1.35
C VAL A 52 5.46 -9.66 1.04
N PRO A 53 4.50 -9.31 1.93
CA PRO A 53 3.08 -9.47 1.66
C PRO A 53 2.65 -8.78 0.36
N SER A 54 1.64 -9.34 -0.31
CA SER A 54 1.15 -8.80 -1.58
C SER A 54 0.57 -7.40 -1.44
N THR A 55 -0.10 -7.09 -0.31
CA THR A 55 -0.64 -5.75 -0.09
C THR A 55 0.46 -4.69 0.01
N ASP A 56 1.54 -4.97 0.74
CA ASP A 56 2.66 -4.03 0.91
C ASP A 56 3.35 -3.74 -0.43
N LEU A 57 3.47 -4.76 -1.29
CA LEU A 57 3.97 -4.60 -2.65
C LEU A 57 3.09 -3.64 -3.47
N ILE A 58 1.76 -3.77 -3.36
CA ILE A 58 0.81 -2.90 -4.07
C ILE A 58 0.84 -1.47 -3.51
N ILE A 59 0.90 -1.31 -2.18
CA ILE A 59 0.99 0.00 -1.52
C ILE A 59 2.26 0.72 -1.96
N ALA A 60 3.41 0.05 -1.86
CA ALA A 60 4.68 0.63 -2.27
C ALA A 60 4.74 0.96 -3.76
N ALA A 61 4.20 0.07 -4.61
CA ALA A 61 4.09 0.35 -6.04
C ALA A 61 3.17 1.54 -6.35
N CYS A 62 2.08 1.71 -5.59
CA CYS A 62 1.18 2.85 -5.72
C CYS A 62 1.92 4.15 -5.40
N ALA A 63 2.60 4.21 -4.25
CA ALA A 63 3.40 5.36 -3.87
C ALA A 63 4.52 5.67 -4.87
N TRP A 64 5.23 4.65 -5.33
CA TRP A 64 6.29 4.80 -6.35
C TRP A 64 5.76 5.29 -7.70
N THR A 65 4.57 4.83 -8.12
CA THR A 65 3.96 5.24 -9.39
C THR A 65 3.49 6.69 -9.33
N HIS A 66 2.82 7.06 -8.24
CA HIS A 66 2.23 8.38 -8.07
C HIS A 66 3.20 9.42 -7.48
N ARG A 67 4.44 9.00 -7.17
CA ARG A 67 5.52 9.84 -6.63
C ARG A 67 5.13 10.56 -5.34
N VAL A 68 4.43 9.84 -4.47
CA VAL A 68 4.07 10.33 -3.13
C VAL A 68 4.91 9.64 -2.08
N GLU A 69 5.09 10.31 -0.94
CA GLU A 69 5.71 9.66 0.21
C GLU A 69 4.76 8.64 0.84
N MET A 70 5.34 7.59 1.43
CA MET A 70 4.59 6.63 2.23
C MET A 70 4.74 6.97 3.70
N GLU A 71 3.63 7.23 4.38
CA GLU A 71 3.59 7.24 5.84
C GLU A 71 3.31 5.81 6.33
N HIS A 72 4.23 5.23 7.11
CA HIS A 72 4.10 3.86 7.60
C HIS A 72 4.91 3.61 8.87
N ARG A 73 4.50 2.58 9.63
CA ARG A 73 5.28 1.97 10.73
C ARG A 73 5.50 0.48 10.50
N ASP A 74 5.86 0.15 9.27
CA ASP A 74 6.03 -1.22 8.77
C ASP A 74 7.44 -1.43 8.18
N ALA A 75 8.10 -2.51 8.57
CA ALA A 75 9.47 -2.84 8.14
C ALA A 75 9.57 -3.32 6.69
N HIS A 76 8.53 -3.99 6.16
CA HIS A 76 8.47 -4.37 4.76
C HIS A 76 8.37 -3.12 3.88
N LEU A 77 7.50 -2.17 4.22
CA LEU A 77 7.38 -0.90 3.48
C LEU A 77 8.68 -0.08 3.54
N ALA A 78 9.37 -0.08 4.68
CA ALA A 78 10.70 0.54 4.81
C ALA A 78 11.72 -0.09 3.82
N ALA A 79 11.76 -1.42 3.78
CA ALA A 79 12.65 -2.15 2.91
C ALA A 79 12.33 -1.94 1.42
N LEU A 80 11.04 -1.89 1.07
CA LEU A 80 10.59 -1.67 -0.31
C LEU A 80 10.95 -0.29 -0.85
N ARG A 81 10.94 0.77 -0.01
CA ARG A 81 11.35 2.13 -0.42
C ARG A 81 12.77 2.15 -0.99
N ASN A 82 13.67 1.32 -0.46
CA ASN A 82 15.06 1.18 -0.94
C ASN A 82 15.19 0.44 -2.28
N LEU A 83 14.07 0.01 -2.88
CA LEU A 83 14.03 -0.70 -4.16
C LEU A 83 13.41 0.16 -5.27
N PHE A 84 13.08 1.42 -5.00
CA PHE A 84 12.62 2.36 -6.02
C PHE A 84 13.82 2.79 -6.87
N ASP A 85 13.60 3.05 -8.17
CA ASP A 85 14.61 3.63 -9.07
C ASP A 85 14.72 5.14 -8.88
#